data_AF-A0A940RN79-F1
#
_entry.id   AF-A0A940RN79-F1
#
_cell.length_a   1.000
_cell.length_b   1.000
_cell.length_c   1.000
_cell.angle_alpha   90.00
_cell.angle_beta   90.00
_cell.angle_gamma   90.00
#
_symmetry.space_group_name_H-M   'P 1'
#
loop_
_entity.id
_entity.type
_entity.pdbx_description
1 polymer ?
#
loop_
_entity_poly.entity_id
_entity_poly.type
_entity_poly.pdbx_seq_one_letter_code
_entity_poly.pdbx_strand_id
1 'polypeptide(L)'
;GYIELLGITRPDAEMDPGMQADQASLHGGAGSRTFGLHSAGLDQAQAAMKAQGLPVTPIFTAPTNDPDGQGLGKPPRWRLFAFEKPVLASNLFFIDYAAPRADPASVADDKAARQHPNGTKSLSAVWLLSADAAADKAGLEKLGVTGAVPVKVPQVGAKGYCVAVGPNALLTLQPDGPGVAADALREGGPQVLAVSLGVADLDVAKRRVERGYEQSLEGYQGVSGASFLAPTRADLGMLIEFHAQTGKG
;
A
#
# COMPACT_ATOMS: atom_id res chain seq x y z
N GLY A 1 10.47 -4.53 -8.00
CA GLY A 1 9.84 -3.60 -7.04
C GLY A 1 8.64 -4.30 -6.45
N TYR A 2 8.24 -3.91 -5.26
CA TYR A 2 6.96 -4.24 -4.65
C TYR A 2 6.49 -3.00 -3.88
N ILE A 3 5.23 -3.02 -3.44
CA ILE A 3 4.64 -1.95 -2.62
C ILE A 3 4.50 -2.43 -1.18
N GLU A 4 4.80 -1.55 -0.23
CA GLU A 4 4.60 -1.74 1.20
C GLU A 4 3.57 -0.75 1.75
N LEU A 5 2.85 -1.11 2.80
CA LEU A 5 1.84 -0.27 3.43
C LEU A 5 2.07 -0.20 4.95
N LEU A 6 2.08 1.01 5.51
CA LEU A 6 2.08 1.24 6.95
C LEU A 6 0.67 1.63 7.38
N GLY A 7 0.06 0.84 8.27
CA GLY A 7 -1.29 1.07 8.77
C GLY A 7 -1.30 1.27 10.28
N ILE A 8 -2.06 2.25 10.77
CA ILE A 8 -2.36 2.43 12.19
C ILE A 8 -3.69 1.74 12.46
N THR A 9 -3.68 0.75 13.36
CA THR A 9 -4.86 -0.07 13.70
C THR A 9 -5.28 0.03 15.16
N ARG A 10 -4.51 0.76 15.98
CA ARG A 10 -4.79 1.00 17.41
C ARG A 10 -4.37 2.42 17.80
N PRO A 11 -5.14 3.12 18.65
CA PRO A 11 -4.85 4.50 19.03
C PRO A 11 -3.66 4.65 20.00
N ASP A 12 -3.40 3.65 20.86
CA ASP A 12 -2.43 3.78 21.97
C ASP A 12 -1.15 2.94 21.77
N ALA A 13 -0.61 2.89 20.55
CA ALA A 13 0.66 2.24 20.29
C ALA A 13 1.85 3.14 20.66
N GLU A 14 3.00 2.56 20.98
CA GLU A 14 4.26 3.31 20.98
C GLU A 14 4.59 3.67 19.52
N MET A 15 4.58 4.97 19.20
CA MET A 15 4.67 5.48 17.84
C MET A 15 5.96 6.27 17.65
N ASP A 16 6.69 5.97 16.56
CA ASP A 16 7.75 6.84 16.10
C ASP A 16 7.20 8.17 15.55
N PRO A 17 8.03 9.21 15.33
CA PRO A 17 7.57 10.51 14.86
C PRO A 17 6.79 10.49 13.53
N GLY A 18 7.11 9.57 12.62
CA GLY A 18 6.38 9.39 11.36
C GLY A 18 4.99 8.82 11.62
N MET A 19 4.89 7.80 12.47
CA MET A 19 3.59 7.25 12.90
C MET A 19 2.73 8.27 13.64
N GLN A 20 3.32 9.15 14.46
CA GLN A 20 2.59 10.24 15.12
C GLN A 20 2.03 11.26 14.12
N ALA A 21 2.79 11.60 13.07
CA ALA A 21 2.32 12.48 12.00
C ALA A 21 1.18 11.85 11.18
N ASP A 22 1.26 10.55 10.92
CA ASP A 22 0.19 9.79 10.29
C ASP A 22 -1.05 9.74 11.19
N GLN A 23 -0.90 9.48 12.49
CA GLN A 23 -2.00 9.45 13.46
C GLN A 23 -2.71 10.81 13.54
N ALA A 24 -1.96 11.90 13.59
CA ALA A 24 -2.52 13.26 13.59
C ALA A 24 -3.32 13.54 12.31
N SER A 25 -2.80 13.09 11.16
CA SER A 25 -3.48 13.20 9.87
C SER A 25 -4.73 12.33 9.75
N LEU A 26 -4.75 11.19 10.45
CA LEU A 26 -5.90 10.29 10.56
C LEU A 26 -6.88 10.69 11.68
N HIS A 27 -6.67 11.85 12.33
CA HIS A 27 -7.50 12.33 13.43
C HIS A 27 -7.64 11.33 14.59
N GLY A 28 -6.58 10.53 14.84
CA GLY A 28 -6.58 9.47 15.85
C GLY A 28 -7.31 8.19 15.46
N GLY A 29 -7.90 8.13 14.27
CA GLY A 29 -8.56 6.95 13.72
C GLY A 29 -7.60 5.92 13.13
N ALA A 30 -8.14 4.74 12.82
CA ALA A 30 -7.42 3.75 12.02
C ALA A 30 -7.27 4.24 10.57
N GLY A 31 -6.26 3.75 9.85
CA GLY A 31 -6.04 4.09 8.44
C GLY A 31 -4.60 3.93 8.00
N SER A 32 -4.34 4.35 6.76
CA SER A 32 -2.98 4.44 6.23
C SER A 32 -2.77 5.74 5.47
N ARG A 33 -1.65 6.40 5.79
CA ARG A 33 -1.18 7.62 5.13
C ARG A 33 0.18 7.43 4.48
N THR A 34 0.81 6.27 4.66
CA THR A 34 2.17 6.03 4.18
C THR A 34 2.26 4.70 3.45
N PHE A 35 2.88 4.73 2.27
CA PHE A 35 3.21 3.54 1.49
C PHE A 35 4.66 3.60 0.98
N GLY A 36 5.23 2.43 0.74
CA GLY A 36 6.63 2.25 0.37
C GLY A 36 6.80 1.67 -1.03
N LEU A 37 7.85 2.10 -1.73
CA LEU A 37 8.30 1.51 -2.98
C LEU A 37 9.68 0.87 -2.80
N HIS A 38 9.80 -0.40 -3.17
CA HIS A 38 11.10 -1.07 -3.12
C HIS A 38 12.05 -0.58 -4.22
N SER A 39 13.28 -0.20 -3.83
CA SER A 39 14.36 0.22 -4.72
C SER A 39 15.71 -0.40 -4.33
N ALA A 40 16.18 -1.38 -5.10
CA ALA A 40 17.51 -1.99 -4.95
C ALA A 40 18.68 -1.01 -5.21
N GLY A 41 18.40 0.14 -5.80
CA GLY A 41 19.36 1.21 -6.06
C GLY A 41 19.09 2.44 -5.20
N LEU A 42 18.87 2.27 -3.89
CA LEU A 42 18.35 3.31 -3.00
C LEU A 42 19.18 4.61 -3.04
N ASP A 43 20.50 4.52 -2.97
CA ASP A 43 21.39 5.69 -3.04
C ASP A 43 21.29 6.43 -4.38
N GLN A 44 21.18 5.68 -5.49
CA GLN A 44 21.02 6.24 -6.84
C GLN A 44 19.65 6.90 -7.00
N ALA A 45 18.59 6.27 -6.50
CA ALA A 45 17.25 6.82 -6.50
C ALA A 45 17.20 8.12 -5.70
N GLN A 46 17.77 8.15 -4.49
CA GLN A 46 17.83 9.37 -3.67
C GLN A 46 18.61 10.49 -4.39
N ALA A 47 19.78 10.17 -4.97
CA ALA A 47 20.58 11.14 -5.69
C ALA A 47 19.83 11.72 -6.90
N ALA A 48 19.11 10.88 -7.66
CA ALA A 48 18.29 11.31 -8.78
C ALA A 48 17.14 12.24 -8.33
N MET A 49 16.47 11.92 -7.23
CA MET A 49 15.41 12.77 -6.66
C MET A 49 15.96 14.13 -6.21
N LYS A 50 17.12 14.14 -5.54
CA LYS A 50 17.82 15.39 -5.16
C LYS A 50 18.20 16.22 -6.37
N ALA A 51 18.71 15.60 -7.44
CA ALA A 51 19.08 16.29 -8.68
C ALA A 51 17.86 16.94 -9.37
N GLN A 52 16.66 16.38 -9.18
CA GLN A 52 15.40 16.96 -9.64
C GLN A 52 14.84 18.05 -8.70
N GLY A 53 15.53 18.39 -7.62
CA GLY A 53 15.10 19.38 -6.63
C GLY A 53 13.98 18.89 -5.71
N LEU A 54 13.77 17.57 -5.59
CA LEU A 54 12.78 17.01 -4.67
C LEU A 54 13.35 16.96 -3.23
N PRO A 55 12.53 17.29 -2.21
CA PRO A 55 12.97 17.40 -0.83
C PRO A 55 12.97 16.02 -0.16
N VAL A 56 14.05 15.27 -0.32
CA VAL A 56 14.19 13.91 0.26
C VAL A 56 14.96 13.94 1.57
N THR A 57 14.54 13.13 2.53
CA THR A 57 15.23 12.94 3.81
C THR A 57 16.58 12.24 3.59
N PRO A 58 17.54 12.32 4.53
CA PRO A 58 18.69 11.43 4.57
C PRO A 58 18.28 9.95 4.55
N ILE A 59 19.17 9.06 4.08
CA ILE A 59 18.92 7.62 4.15
C ILE A 59 19.04 7.19 5.60
N PHE A 60 17.96 6.65 6.14
CA PHE A 60 17.96 5.91 7.39
C PHE A 60 18.38 4.47 7.14
N THR A 61 19.11 3.89 8.10
CA THR A 61 19.57 2.51 8.06
C THR A 61 19.18 1.86 9.37
N ALA A 62 18.43 0.75 9.31
CA ALA A 62 17.97 0.05 10.50
C ALA A 62 19.15 -0.40 11.38
N PRO A 63 19.03 -0.34 12.71
CA PRO A 63 20.08 -0.81 13.61
C PRO A 63 20.31 -2.32 13.43
N THR A 64 21.54 -2.80 13.66
CA THR A 64 21.87 -4.25 13.64
C THR A 64 21.04 -5.06 14.64
N ASN A 65 20.61 -4.33 15.67
CA ASN A 65 19.62 -4.56 16.70
C ASN A 65 18.22 -5.08 16.47
N ASP A 66 17.70 -4.70 15.30
CA ASP A 66 16.27 -4.51 15.09
C ASP A 66 15.50 -5.85 15.33
N PRO A 67 14.18 -5.90 15.49
CA PRO A 67 13.45 -7.17 15.50
C PRO A 67 13.09 -7.68 14.08
N ASP A 68 12.91 -6.78 13.11
CA ASP A 68 12.41 -7.05 11.75
C ASP A 68 13.48 -7.43 10.70
N GLY A 69 14.27 -8.46 10.99
CA GLY A 69 15.32 -8.95 10.09
C GLY A 69 16.45 -9.72 10.76
N GLN A 70 17.66 -9.72 10.17
CA GLN A 70 18.50 -10.92 10.15
C GLN A 70 19.27 -11.29 11.44
N GLY A 71 19.12 -10.54 12.54
CA GLY A 71 19.78 -10.79 13.83
C GLY A 71 21.15 -10.11 14.00
N LEU A 72 21.76 -10.30 15.18
CA LEU A 72 23.03 -9.70 15.60
C LEU A 72 24.18 -10.03 14.62
N GLY A 73 24.96 -9.01 14.24
CA GLY A 73 26.20 -9.16 13.47
C GLY A 73 26.06 -9.29 11.94
N LYS A 74 24.86 -9.08 11.39
CA LYS A 74 24.59 -9.10 9.94
C LYS A 74 24.35 -7.68 9.39
N PRO A 75 24.55 -7.42 8.08
CA PRO A 75 24.33 -6.11 7.47
C PRO A 75 22.92 -5.55 7.77
N PRO A 76 22.74 -4.23 7.72
CA PRO A 76 21.47 -3.60 8.06
C PRO A 76 20.33 -4.14 7.20
N ARG A 77 19.22 -4.45 7.84
CA ARG A 77 18.12 -5.25 7.28
C ARG A 77 17.36 -4.54 6.20
N TRP A 78 17.22 -3.24 6.40
CA TRP A 78 16.58 -2.36 5.47
C TRP A 78 17.15 -0.96 5.64
N ARG A 79 17.07 -0.22 4.54
CA ARG A 79 17.44 1.18 4.45
C ARG A 79 16.30 1.88 3.75
N LEU A 80 15.98 3.09 4.15
CA LEU A 80 14.95 3.87 3.49
C LEU A 80 15.29 5.36 3.43
N PHE A 81 14.65 6.05 2.50
CA PHE A 81 14.47 7.50 2.57
C PHE A 81 13.03 7.84 2.23
N ALA A 82 12.54 8.97 2.71
CA ALA A 82 11.23 9.51 2.40
C ALA A 82 11.35 10.92 1.84
N PHE A 83 10.22 11.60 1.68
CA PHE A 83 10.18 13.03 1.36
C PHE A 83 9.90 13.84 2.64
N GLU A 84 10.53 15.01 2.76
CA GLU A 84 10.29 15.94 3.88
C GLU A 84 8.84 16.46 3.89
N LYS A 85 8.17 16.41 2.74
CA LYS A 85 6.76 16.72 2.56
C LYS A 85 6.14 15.76 1.53
N PRO A 86 4.83 15.46 1.62
CA PRO A 86 4.16 14.62 0.63
C PRO A 86 4.37 15.16 -0.79
N VAL A 87 4.79 14.28 -1.69
CA VAL A 87 4.92 14.57 -3.14
C VAL A 87 3.76 13.97 -3.95
N LEU A 88 2.87 13.25 -3.26
CA LEU A 88 1.63 12.65 -3.72
C LEU A 88 0.55 12.89 -2.66
N ALA A 89 -0.68 12.45 -2.91
CA ALA A 89 -1.79 12.42 -1.95
C ALA A 89 -1.50 11.69 -0.62
N SER A 90 -0.44 10.88 -0.57
CA SER A 90 0.02 10.16 0.62
C SER A 90 1.53 10.26 0.78
N ASN A 91 2.02 9.98 1.99
CA ASN A 91 3.44 9.87 2.27
C ASN A 91 4.03 8.67 1.53
N LEU A 92 5.18 8.90 0.91
CA LEU A 92 5.91 7.91 0.13
C LEU A 92 7.32 7.77 0.70
N PHE A 93 7.76 6.53 0.87
CA PHE A 93 9.16 6.21 1.12
C PHE A 93 9.69 5.23 0.08
N PHE A 94 10.99 5.26 -0.15
CA PHE A 94 11.71 4.22 -0.88
C PHE A 94 12.46 3.37 0.12
N ILE A 95 12.37 2.06 -0.04
CA ILE A 95 13.00 1.09 0.87
C ILE A 95 13.81 0.06 0.09
N ASP A 96 14.92 -0.35 0.66
CA ASP A 96 15.74 -1.45 0.18
C ASP A 96 15.94 -2.43 1.31
N TYR A 97 15.74 -3.72 1.06
CA TYR A 97 15.92 -4.77 2.05
C TYR A 97 17.16 -5.59 1.70
N ALA A 98 17.84 -6.06 2.75
CA ALA A 98 18.89 -7.06 2.59
C ALA A 98 18.32 -8.32 1.91
N ALA A 99 19.14 -8.97 1.09
CA ALA A 99 18.74 -10.18 0.40
C ALA A 99 18.19 -11.24 1.40
N PRO A 100 17.10 -11.95 1.06
CA PRO A 100 16.53 -12.99 1.91
C PRO A 100 17.58 -14.05 2.27
N ARG A 101 17.48 -14.61 3.47
CA ARG A 101 18.37 -15.71 3.87
C ARG A 101 17.98 -16.98 3.11
N ALA A 102 18.99 -17.68 2.59
CA ALA A 102 18.79 -18.93 1.86
C ALA A 102 18.91 -20.19 2.74
N ASP A 103 19.10 -20.04 4.05
CA ASP A 103 19.18 -21.20 4.94
C ASP A 103 17.81 -21.87 5.11
N PRO A 104 17.78 -23.21 5.30
CA PRO A 104 16.52 -23.98 5.30
C PRO A 104 15.49 -23.52 6.33
N ALA A 105 15.92 -23.02 7.49
CA ALA A 105 15.01 -22.49 8.51
C ALA A 105 14.29 -21.23 8.02
N SER A 106 15.04 -20.27 7.45
CA SER A 106 14.44 -19.07 6.88
C SER A 106 13.49 -19.37 5.72
N VAL A 107 13.82 -20.35 4.87
CA VAL A 107 12.95 -20.76 3.74
C VAL A 107 11.65 -21.40 4.25
N ALA A 108 11.73 -22.20 5.32
CA ALA A 108 10.56 -22.82 5.93
C ALA A 108 9.65 -21.78 6.60
N ASP A 109 10.25 -20.83 7.34
CA ASP A 109 9.53 -19.72 7.98
C ASP A 109 8.84 -18.84 6.92
N ASP A 110 9.53 -18.47 5.84
CA ASP A 110 8.97 -17.73 4.72
C ASP A 110 7.77 -18.45 4.08
N LYS A 111 7.87 -19.78 3.92
CA LYS A 111 6.79 -20.59 3.36
C LYS A 111 5.57 -20.61 4.28
N ALA A 112 5.78 -20.69 5.60
CA ALA A 112 4.71 -20.66 6.59
C ALA A 112 4.06 -19.26 6.67
N ALA A 113 4.85 -18.20 6.71
CA ALA A 113 4.37 -16.81 6.76
C ALA A 113 3.51 -16.43 5.54
N ARG A 114 3.77 -17.02 4.37
CA ARG A 114 2.96 -16.83 3.14
C ARG A 114 1.62 -17.57 3.16
N GLN A 115 1.31 -18.36 4.19
CA GLN A 115 -0.01 -18.96 4.38
C GLN A 115 -0.93 -18.00 5.11
N HIS A 116 -1.51 -17.04 4.38
CA HIS A 116 -2.44 -16.09 4.98
C HIS A 116 -3.76 -16.80 5.38
N PRO A 117 -4.30 -16.59 6.61
CA PRO A 117 -5.49 -17.28 7.10
C PRO A 117 -6.71 -17.05 6.19
N ASN A 118 -6.78 -15.90 5.51
CA ASN A 118 -7.86 -15.57 4.58
C ASN A 118 -7.62 -16.07 3.14
N GLY A 119 -6.55 -16.83 2.89
CA GLY A 119 -6.25 -17.38 1.55
C GLY A 119 -5.57 -16.38 0.60
N THR A 120 -5.27 -15.17 1.08
CA THR A 120 -4.50 -14.15 0.37
C THR A 120 -3.13 -14.67 -0.05
N LYS A 121 -2.75 -14.39 -1.29
CA LYS A 121 -1.47 -14.79 -1.90
C LYS A 121 -0.58 -13.60 -2.23
N SER A 122 -1.15 -12.42 -2.42
CA SER A 122 -0.40 -11.22 -2.75
C SER A 122 -1.17 -9.95 -2.38
N LEU A 123 -0.46 -8.91 -1.96
CA LEU A 123 -0.88 -7.53 -2.22
C LEU A 123 -0.68 -7.28 -3.71
N SER A 124 -1.71 -6.85 -4.44
CA SER A 124 -1.65 -6.59 -5.88
C SER A 124 -1.71 -5.11 -6.19
N ALA A 125 -2.45 -4.31 -5.44
CA ALA A 125 -2.52 -2.87 -5.66
C ALA A 125 -2.70 -2.04 -4.39
N VAL A 126 -2.25 -0.78 -4.45
CA VAL A 126 -2.56 0.28 -3.48
C VAL A 126 -3.34 1.38 -4.18
N TRP A 127 -4.39 1.90 -3.53
CA TRP A 127 -5.28 2.91 -4.09
C TRP A 127 -5.10 4.22 -3.32
N LEU A 128 -4.41 5.18 -3.93
CA LEU A 128 -4.27 6.53 -3.41
C LEU A 128 -5.51 7.35 -3.78
N LEU A 129 -6.15 7.97 -2.80
CA LEU A 129 -7.25 8.88 -2.99
C LEU A 129 -6.78 10.32 -2.81
N SER A 130 -7.14 11.15 -3.77
CA SER A 130 -6.69 12.51 -3.93
C SER A 130 -7.83 13.44 -4.33
N ALA A 131 -7.64 14.74 -4.12
CA ALA A 131 -8.48 15.75 -4.74
C ALA A 131 -8.20 15.92 -6.24
N ASP A 132 -6.99 15.55 -6.68
CA ASP A 132 -6.54 15.66 -8.07
C ASP A 132 -5.66 14.47 -8.45
N ALA A 133 -6.27 13.46 -9.08
CA ALA A 133 -5.56 12.25 -9.49
C ALA A 133 -4.56 12.52 -10.64
N ALA A 134 -4.75 13.60 -11.41
CA ALA A 134 -3.84 13.97 -12.49
C ALA A 134 -2.56 14.59 -11.93
N ALA A 135 -2.66 15.37 -10.85
CA ALA A 135 -1.49 15.88 -10.12
C ALA A 135 -0.63 14.72 -9.58
N ASP A 136 -1.25 13.69 -8.99
CA ASP A 136 -0.52 12.51 -8.50
C ASP A 136 0.08 11.70 -9.64
N LYS A 137 -0.62 11.54 -10.77
CA LYS A 137 -0.03 10.92 -11.98
C LYS A 137 1.22 11.67 -12.43
N ALA A 138 1.17 13.00 -12.51
CA ALA A 138 2.32 13.81 -12.89
C ALA A 138 3.45 13.73 -11.83
N GLY A 139 3.09 13.60 -10.55
CA GLY A 139 4.03 13.30 -9.47
C GLY A 139 4.75 11.98 -9.70
N LEU A 140 4.02 10.90 -9.96
CA LEU A 140 4.58 9.57 -10.25
C LEU A 140 5.52 9.58 -11.46
N GLU A 141 5.19 10.34 -12.50
CA GLU A 141 6.06 10.49 -13.67
C GLU A 141 7.41 11.14 -13.33
N LYS A 142 7.43 12.14 -12.45
CA LYS A 142 8.69 12.73 -11.92
C LYS A 142 9.50 11.73 -11.11
N LEU A 143 8.82 10.81 -10.42
CA LEU A 143 9.44 9.72 -9.68
C LEU A 143 9.95 8.58 -10.59
N GLY A 144 9.77 8.69 -11.92
CA GLY A 144 10.14 7.65 -12.89
C GLY A 144 9.13 6.52 -13.02
N VAL A 145 7.97 6.63 -12.35
CA VAL A 145 6.87 5.66 -12.44
C VAL A 145 5.94 6.13 -13.56
N THR A 146 6.14 5.60 -14.75
CA THR A 146 5.49 6.05 -15.99
C THR A 146 4.54 4.99 -16.56
N GLY A 147 3.75 5.35 -17.57
CA GLY A 147 2.84 4.42 -18.25
C GLY A 147 1.48 4.26 -17.57
N ALA A 148 1.06 5.26 -16.79
CA ALA A 148 -0.25 5.25 -16.15
C ALA A 148 -1.39 5.28 -17.18
N VAL A 149 -2.37 4.39 -17.04
CA VAL A 149 -3.55 4.29 -17.90
C VAL A 149 -4.81 4.76 -17.16
N PRO A 150 -5.77 5.43 -17.83
CA PRO A 150 -7.03 5.82 -17.19
C PRO A 150 -7.84 4.63 -16.69
N VAL A 151 -8.44 4.75 -15.52
CA VAL A 151 -9.31 3.73 -14.91
C VAL A 151 -10.54 4.37 -14.25
N LYS A 152 -11.59 3.56 -14.12
CA LYS A 152 -12.76 3.85 -13.29
C LYS A 152 -12.94 2.75 -12.26
N VAL A 153 -13.35 3.13 -11.06
CA VAL A 153 -13.69 2.24 -9.96
C VAL A 153 -15.09 2.59 -9.45
N PRO A 154 -16.14 2.21 -10.19
CA PRO A 154 -17.52 2.62 -9.89
C PRO A 154 -18.00 2.22 -8.49
N GLN A 155 -17.48 1.11 -7.96
CA GLN A 155 -17.87 0.54 -6.68
C GLN A 155 -17.58 1.46 -5.49
N VAL A 156 -16.64 2.40 -5.67
CA VAL A 156 -16.33 3.44 -4.67
C VAL A 156 -16.61 4.85 -5.20
N GLY A 157 -17.22 4.97 -6.38
CA GLY A 157 -17.48 6.26 -7.02
C GLY A 157 -16.20 7.03 -7.35
N ALA A 158 -15.19 6.37 -7.92
CA ALA A 158 -13.90 6.99 -8.23
C ALA A 158 -13.45 6.78 -9.68
N LYS A 159 -12.57 7.68 -10.14
CA LYS A 159 -11.82 7.57 -11.39
C LYS A 159 -10.39 8.04 -11.20
N GLY A 160 -9.52 7.72 -12.14
CA GLY A 160 -8.17 8.25 -12.15
C GLY A 160 -7.27 7.42 -13.04
N TYR A 161 -6.11 7.02 -12.52
CA TYR A 161 -5.09 6.33 -13.29
C TYR A 161 -4.54 5.12 -12.53
N CYS A 162 -4.15 4.09 -13.28
CA CYS A 162 -3.47 2.91 -12.77
C CYS A 162 -2.11 2.80 -13.44
N VAL A 163 -1.06 2.59 -12.66
CA VAL A 163 0.31 2.39 -13.17
C VAL A 163 0.91 1.13 -12.58
N ALA A 164 1.67 0.39 -13.39
CA ALA A 164 2.38 -0.78 -12.93
C ALA A 164 3.63 -0.39 -12.12
N VAL A 165 3.86 -1.09 -11.01
CA VAL A 165 5.01 -0.93 -10.13
C VAL A 165 5.56 -2.33 -9.81
N GLY A 166 6.45 -2.82 -10.67
CA GLY A 166 6.88 -4.23 -10.60
C GLY A 166 5.72 -5.19 -10.85
N PRO A 167 5.44 -6.18 -9.97
CA PRO A 167 4.29 -7.06 -10.07
C PRO A 167 3.01 -6.42 -9.49
N ASN A 168 3.11 -5.23 -8.90
CA ASN A 168 2.00 -4.51 -8.29
C ASN A 168 1.45 -3.42 -9.20
N ALA A 169 0.32 -2.85 -8.79
CA ALA A 169 -0.25 -1.65 -9.36
C ALA A 169 -0.39 -0.55 -8.30
N LEU A 170 -0.28 0.70 -8.74
CA LEU A 170 -0.63 1.86 -7.93
C LEU A 170 -1.74 2.61 -8.66
N LEU A 171 -2.86 2.81 -7.98
CA LEU A 171 -3.97 3.61 -8.50
C LEU A 171 -3.89 5.00 -7.86
N THR A 172 -3.95 6.05 -8.68
CA THR A 172 -4.21 7.41 -8.22
C THR A 172 -5.65 7.74 -8.58
N LEU A 173 -6.49 7.98 -7.57
CA LEU A 173 -7.93 8.10 -7.70
C LEU A 173 -8.41 9.43 -7.14
N GLN A 174 -9.48 9.93 -7.72
CA GLN A 174 -10.27 11.03 -7.20
C GLN A 174 -11.76 10.67 -7.26
N PRO A 175 -12.63 11.34 -6.49
CA PRO A 175 -14.06 11.13 -6.60
C PRO A 175 -14.59 11.40 -8.01
N ASP A 176 -15.50 10.55 -8.48
CA ASP A 176 -16.25 10.66 -9.74
C ASP A 176 -17.76 10.80 -9.46
N GLY A 177 -18.10 11.70 -8.53
CA GLY A 177 -19.45 11.91 -8.03
C GLY A 177 -19.64 11.43 -6.58
N PRO A 178 -20.88 11.39 -6.07
CA PRO A 178 -21.18 10.88 -4.74
C PRO A 178 -20.78 9.40 -4.59
N GLY A 179 -20.24 9.03 -3.43
CA GLY A 179 -19.84 7.67 -3.13
C GLY A 179 -18.74 7.60 -2.07
N VAL A 180 -18.27 6.37 -1.81
CA VAL A 180 -17.30 6.08 -0.74
C VAL A 180 -16.03 6.92 -0.87
N ALA A 181 -15.52 7.14 -2.07
CA ALA A 181 -14.35 7.97 -2.31
C ALA A 181 -14.59 9.45 -1.97
N ALA A 182 -15.75 10.01 -2.32
CA ALA A 182 -16.11 11.39 -1.98
C ALA A 182 -16.24 11.57 -0.46
N ASP A 183 -16.88 10.61 0.21
CA ASP A 183 -17.06 10.63 1.66
C ASP A 183 -15.72 10.49 2.39
N ALA A 184 -14.87 9.56 1.97
CA ALA A 184 -13.56 9.35 2.55
C ALA A 184 -12.66 10.59 2.40
N LEU A 185 -12.66 11.22 1.22
CA LEU A 185 -11.89 12.44 0.97
C LEU A 185 -12.40 13.61 1.82
N ARG A 186 -13.72 13.73 2.01
CA ARG A 186 -14.32 14.78 2.84
C ARG A 186 -14.00 14.60 4.33
N GLU A 187 -14.00 13.38 4.82
CA GLU A 187 -13.81 13.07 6.24
C GLU A 187 -12.35 13.05 6.67
N GLY A 188 -11.46 12.49 5.85
CA GLY A 188 -10.05 12.27 6.21
C GLY A 188 -9.03 12.94 5.29
N GLY A 189 -9.48 13.67 4.25
CA GLY A 189 -8.59 14.24 3.25
C GLY A 189 -7.97 13.18 2.32
N PRO A 190 -6.94 13.57 1.54
CA PRO A 190 -6.18 12.64 0.70
C PRO A 190 -5.60 11.50 1.56
N GLN A 191 -5.57 10.26 1.08
CA GLN A 191 -5.16 9.08 1.87
C GLN A 191 -4.96 7.82 1.02
N VAL A 192 -4.46 6.73 1.63
CA VAL A 192 -4.62 5.40 1.03
C VAL A 192 -6.06 4.95 1.30
N LEU A 193 -6.89 4.92 0.26
CA LEU A 193 -8.29 4.54 0.37
C LEU A 193 -8.46 3.02 0.47
N ALA A 194 -7.65 2.26 -0.28
CA ALA A 194 -7.82 0.82 -0.35
C ALA A 194 -6.54 0.08 -0.73
N VAL A 195 -6.59 -1.23 -0.53
CA VAL A 195 -5.66 -2.20 -1.13
C VAL A 195 -6.41 -3.30 -1.85
N SER A 196 -5.79 -3.84 -2.90
CA SER A 196 -6.26 -5.04 -3.59
C SER A 196 -5.42 -6.25 -3.19
N LEU A 197 -6.09 -7.34 -2.83
CA LEU A 197 -5.49 -8.59 -2.40
C LEU A 197 -5.88 -9.72 -3.37
N GLY A 198 -4.88 -10.39 -3.93
CA GLY A 198 -5.08 -11.57 -4.77
C GLY A 198 -5.33 -12.80 -3.91
N VAL A 199 -6.40 -13.54 -4.19
CA VAL A 199 -6.75 -14.79 -3.50
C VAL A 199 -6.83 -15.97 -4.45
N ALA A 200 -6.50 -17.16 -3.94
CA ALA A 200 -6.55 -18.40 -4.72
C ALA A 200 -8.00 -18.85 -5.03
N ASP A 201 -8.94 -18.59 -4.12
CA ASP A 201 -10.36 -18.92 -4.26
C ASP A 201 -11.19 -17.73 -3.76
N LEU A 202 -11.80 -17.02 -4.70
CA LEU A 202 -12.55 -15.79 -4.42
C LEU A 202 -13.83 -16.07 -3.62
N ASP A 203 -14.50 -17.18 -3.88
CA ASP A 203 -15.75 -17.53 -3.21
C ASP A 203 -15.52 -17.93 -1.76
N VAL A 204 -14.43 -18.68 -1.49
CA VAL A 204 -14.02 -19.01 -0.12
C VAL A 204 -13.61 -17.75 0.64
N ALA A 205 -12.85 -16.85 0.03
CA ALA A 205 -12.48 -15.57 0.64
C ALA A 205 -13.73 -14.74 0.97
N LYS A 206 -14.66 -14.61 0.02
CA LYS A 206 -15.93 -13.88 0.20
C LYS A 206 -16.74 -14.42 1.36
N ARG A 207 -17.00 -15.73 1.40
CA ARG A 207 -17.76 -16.35 2.51
C ARG A 207 -17.13 -16.14 3.89
N ARG A 208 -15.80 -16.05 3.97
CA ARG A 208 -15.09 -15.77 5.24
C ARG A 208 -15.31 -14.33 5.68
N VAL A 209 -15.18 -13.37 4.76
CA VAL A 209 -15.43 -11.96 5.06
C VAL A 209 -16.91 -11.74 5.40
N GLU A 210 -17.84 -12.31 4.62
CA GLU A 210 -19.28 -12.23 4.90
C GLU A 210 -19.64 -12.77 6.29
N ARG A 211 -18.99 -13.85 6.73
CA ARG A 211 -19.16 -14.38 8.08
C ARG A 211 -18.61 -13.46 9.16
N GLY A 212 -17.43 -12.87 8.94
CA GLY A 212 -16.80 -11.96 9.91
C GLY A 212 -17.58 -10.66 10.10
N TYR A 213 -18.22 -10.18 9.04
CA TYR A 213 -19.02 -8.94 9.03
C TYR A 213 -20.53 -9.17 9.15
N GLU A 214 -20.97 -10.43 9.20
CA GLU A 214 -22.38 -10.82 9.24
C GLU A 214 -23.23 -10.17 8.13
N GLN A 215 -22.62 -9.96 6.96
CA GLN A 215 -23.21 -9.22 5.84
C GLN A 215 -22.94 -9.94 4.53
N SER A 216 -23.94 -10.01 3.65
CA SER A 216 -23.73 -10.45 2.26
C SER A 216 -23.02 -9.37 1.45
N LEU A 217 -21.99 -9.75 0.70
CA LEU A 217 -21.20 -8.84 -0.11
C LEU A 217 -21.54 -8.99 -1.59
N GLU A 218 -21.48 -7.89 -2.34
CA GLU A 218 -21.67 -7.94 -3.78
C GLU A 218 -20.33 -8.21 -4.49
N GLY A 219 -20.33 -9.13 -5.46
CA GLY A 219 -19.21 -9.34 -6.35
C GLY A 219 -19.31 -8.42 -7.57
N TYR A 220 -18.17 -8.01 -8.12
CA TYR A 220 -18.10 -7.13 -9.28
C TYR A 220 -16.87 -7.44 -10.16
N GLN A 221 -16.78 -6.77 -11.31
CA GLN A 221 -15.59 -6.79 -12.17
C GLN A 221 -14.73 -5.56 -11.87
N GLY A 222 -13.62 -5.78 -11.17
CA GLY A 222 -12.64 -4.77 -10.81
C GLY A 222 -11.50 -4.68 -11.82
N VAL A 223 -10.51 -3.82 -11.53
CA VAL A 223 -9.34 -3.60 -12.40
C VAL A 223 -8.54 -4.90 -12.60
N SER A 224 -8.50 -5.75 -11.58
CA SER A 224 -7.79 -7.04 -11.59
C SER A 224 -8.68 -8.23 -11.95
N GLY A 225 -9.92 -8.00 -12.39
CA GLY A 225 -10.90 -9.04 -12.73
C GLY A 225 -11.99 -9.22 -11.66
N ALA A 226 -12.55 -10.43 -11.55
CA ALA A 226 -13.61 -10.74 -10.59
C ALA A 226 -13.16 -10.43 -9.15
N SER A 227 -13.95 -9.61 -8.45
CA SER A 227 -13.57 -8.99 -7.18
C SER A 227 -14.76 -8.79 -6.24
N PHE A 228 -14.50 -8.51 -4.96
CA PHE A 228 -15.45 -7.96 -4.00
C PHE A 228 -14.75 -7.03 -3.00
N LEU A 229 -15.50 -6.12 -2.37
CA LEU A 229 -14.99 -5.20 -1.34
C LEU A 229 -15.46 -5.62 0.05
N ALA A 230 -14.53 -5.67 1.00
CA ALA A 230 -14.86 -5.82 2.40
C ALA A 230 -15.26 -4.46 3.03
N PRO A 231 -16.28 -4.41 3.91
CA PRO A 231 -16.76 -3.18 4.54
C PRO A 231 -15.86 -2.74 5.70
N THR A 232 -14.56 -2.62 5.41
CA THR A 232 -13.46 -2.48 6.37
C THR A 232 -13.18 -1.04 6.79
N ARG A 233 -13.82 -0.05 6.16
CA ARG A 233 -13.52 1.37 6.42
C ARG A 233 -13.80 1.80 7.86
N ALA A 234 -14.85 1.27 8.49
CA ALA A 234 -15.17 1.59 9.88
C ALA A 234 -14.12 1.06 10.86
N ASP A 235 -13.52 -0.09 10.58
CA ASP A 235 -12.57 -0.74 11.49
C ASP A 235 -11.12 -0.35 11.21
N LEU A 236 -10.78 -0.23 9.92
CA LEU A 236 -9.41 -0.08 9.43
C LEU A 236 -9.13 1.29 8.82
N GLY A 237 -10.14 2.16 8.67
CA GLY A 237 -10.02 3.44 7.97
C GLY A 237 -9.77 3.34 6.47
N MET A 238 -9.75 2.12 5.92
CA MET A 238 -9.47 1.82 4.52
C MET A 238 -10.31 0.63 4.06
N LEU A 239 -10.41 0.47 2.74
CA LEU A 239 -11.08 -0.66 2.12
C LEU A 239 -10.08 -1.78 1.78
N ILE A 240 -10.57 -3.01 1.75
CA ILE A 240 -9.83 -4.16 1.23
C ILE A 240 -10.65 -4.76 0.09
N GLU A 241 -10.12 -4.67 -1.13
CA GLU A 241 -10.61 -5.42 -2.28
C GLU A 241 -9.94 -6.80 -2.29
N PHE A 242 -10.74 -7.84 -2.51
CA PHE A 242 -10.24 -9.17 -2.84
C PHE A 242 -10.55 -9.46 -4.30
N HIS A 243 -9.59 -10.03 -5.03
CA HIS A 243 -9.80 -10.42 -6.42
C HIS A 243 -9.24 -11.82 -6.69
N ALA A 244 -9.84 -12.50 -7.66
CA ALA A 244 -9.34 -13.79 -8.12
C ALA A 244 -7.92 -13.61 -8.67
N GLN A 245 -6.99 -14.44 -8.21
CA GLN A 245 -5.66 -14.46 -8.79
C GLN A 245 -5.78 -15.00 -10.22
N THR A 246 -5.35 -14.22 -11.21
CA THR A 246 -5.20 -14.72 -12.56
C THR A 246 -4.02 -15.69 -12.54
N GLY A 247 -4.31 -16.97 -12.77
CA GLY A 247 -3.29 -18.00 -12.80
C GLY A 247 -2.21 -17.66 -13.81
N LYS A 248 -1.03 -17.26 -13.33
CA LYS A 248 0.21 -17.57 -14.04
C LYS A 248 0.74 -18.84 -13.41
N GLY A 249 0.49 -19.96 -14.11
CA GLY A 249 1.20 -21.21 -13.87
C GLY A 249 2.70 -21.04 -14.10
#